data_AF-A0A946SQL1-F1
#
_entry.id   AF-A0A946SQL1-F1
#
_cell.length_a   1.000
_cell.length_b   1.000
_cell.length_c   1.000
_cell.angle_alpha   90.00
_cell.angle_beta   90.00
_cell.angle_gamma   90.00
#
_symmetry.space_group_name_H-M   'P 1'
#
loop_
_entity.id
_entity.type
_entity.pdbx_description
1 polymer ?
#
loop_
_entity_poly.entity_id
_entity_poly.type
_entity_poly.pdbx_seq_one_letter_code
_entity_poly.pdbx_strand_id
1 'polypeptide(L)' 'MVHGLVGAVVYSILGFIILMIGFKIFDIVTPFDLNKEIAEDDNPAAGIVVAGMMVALGIIVAAAIS' A
#
# COMPACT_ATOMS: atom_id res chain seq x y z
N MET A 1 -11.56 -0.21 27.78
CA MET A 1 -11.69 -1.49 27.07
C MET A 1 -12.39 -1.28 25.71
N VAL A 2 -13.70 -1.04 25.66
CA VAL A 2 -14.46 -0.95 24.39
C VAL A 2 -14.02 0.22 23.49
N HIS A 3 -13.80 1.42 24.06
CA HIS A 3 -13.36 2.59 23.27
C HIS A 3 -12.01 2.40 22.56
N GLY A 4 -11.08 1.66 23.17
CA GLY A 4 -9.77 1.36 22.56
C GLY A 4 -9.88 0.38 21.39
N LEU A 5 -10.78 -0.61 21.50
CA LEU A 5 -11.04 -1.56 20.43
C LEU A 5 -11.71 -0.88 19.23
N VAL A 6 -12.67 0.02 19.48
CA VAL A 6 -13.33 0.82 18.42
C VAL A 6 -12.30 1.70 17.71
N GLY A 7 -11.43 2.39 18.45
CA GLY A 7 -10.34 3.17 17.86
C GLY A 7 -9.41 2.32 16.99
N ALA A 8 -8.96 1.17 17.50
CA ALA A 8 -8.08 0.27 16.75
C ALA A 8 -8.69 -0.19 15.42
N VAL A 9 -9.97 -0.54 15.40
CA VAL A 9 -10.68 -0.94 14.17
C VAL A 9 -10.80 0.22 13.19
N VAL A 10 -11.20 1.41 13.68
CA VAL A 10 -11.36 2.60 12.84
C VAL A 10 -10.03 3.01 12.20
N TYR A 11 -8.95 3.09 12.98
CA TYR A 11 -7.63 3.45 12.47
C TYR A 11 -7.04 2.40 11.54
N SER A 12 -7.27 1.11 11.81
CA SER A 12 -6.82 0.03 10.92
C SER A 12 -7.50 0.11 9.55
N ILE A 13 -8.82 0.37 9.52
CA ILE A 13 -9.57 0.55 8.27
C ILE A 13 -9.08 1.80 7.52
N LEU A 14 -8.91 2.91 8.23
CA LEU A 14 -8.37 4.15 7.66
C LEU A 14 -7.00 3.94 7.02
N GLY A 15 -6.08 3.30 7.74
CA GLY A 15 -4.74 2.99 7.21
C GLY A 15 -4.80 2.10 5.97
N PHE A 16 -5.67 1.11 5.96
CA PHE A 16 -5.85 0.23 4.81
C PHE A 16 -6.37 0.98 3.58
N ILE A 17 -7.33 1.90 3.77
CA ILE A 17 -7.86 2.74 2.70
C ILE A 17 -6.76 3.64 2.12
N ILE A 18 -5.98 4.29 2.99
CA ILE A 18 -4.88 5.16 2.56
C ILE A 18 -3.83 4.36 1.78
N LEU A 19 -3.49 3.16 2.24
CA LEU A 19 -2.53 2.28 1.58
C LEU A 19 -3.01 1.87 0.18
N MET A 20 -4.28 1.48 0.03
CA MET A 20 -4.86 1.17 -1.28
C MET A 20 -4.87 2.37 -2.23
N ILE A 21 -5.19 3.56 -1.72
CA ILE A 21 -5.18 4.80 -2.51
C ILE A 21 -3.75 5.12 -2.95
N GLY A 22 -2.77 5.03 -2.04
CA GLY A 22 -1.36 5.27 -2.33
C GLY A 22 -0.83 4.33 -3.42
N PHE A 23 -1.16 3.04 -3.32
CA PHE A 23 -0.81 2.06 -4.35
C PHE A 23 -1.42 2.41 -5.71
N LYS A 24 -2.72 2.71 -5.73
CA LYS A 24 -3.41 3.04 -6.99
C LYS A 24 -2.88 4.31 -7.64
N ILE A 25 -2.53 5.32 -6.84
CA ILE A 25 -1.90 6.55 -7.35
C ILE A 25 -0.53 6.21 -7.95
N PHE A 26 0.27 5.40 -7.26
CA PHE A 26 1.57 4.99 -7.79
C PHE A 26 1.42 4.26 -9.11
N ASP A 27 0.54 3.26 -9.17
CA ASP A 27 0.28 2.45 -10.35
C ASP A 27 -0.08 3.31 -11.57
N ILE A 28 -0.96 4.32 -11.38
CA ILE A 28 -1.34 5.29 -12.42
C ILE A 28 -0.16 6.20 -12.83
N VAL A 29 0.70 6.57 -11.89
CA VAL A 29 1.87 7.44 -12.16
C VAL A 29 2.98 6.66 -12.88
N THR A 30 3.10 5.35 -12.66
CA THR A 30 4.02 4.50 -13.41
C THR A 30 3.57 4.38 -14.86
N PRO A 31 4.46 4.62 -15.84
CA PRO A 31 4.10 4.58 -17.26
C PRO A 31 3.97 3.15 -17.82
N PHE A 32 4.17 2.12 -16.99
CA PHE A 32 4.10 0.71 -17.34
C PHE A 32 3.21 -0.02 -16.35
N ASP A 33 2.55 -1.06 -16.84
CA ASP A 33 1.53 -1.82 -16.13
C ASP A 33 2.21 -2.85 -15.22
N LEU A 34 2.41 -2.50 -13.95
CA LEU A 34 3.17 -3.31 -12.98
C LEU A 34 2.59 -4.72 -12.83
N ASN A 35 1.27 -4.85 -12.90
CA ASN A 35 0.60 -6.15 -12.82
C ASN A 35 0.94 -7.02 -14.03
N LYS A 36 0.99 -6.44 -15.23
CA LYS A 36 1.38 -7.15 -16.45
C LYS A 36 2.84 -7.58 -16.38
N GLU A 37 3.71 -6.67 -15.96
CA GLU A 37 5.15 -6.90 -15.85
C GLU A 37 5.47 -8.03 -14.85
N ILE A 38 4.66 -8.17 -13.79
CA ILE A 38 4.78 -9.26 -12.80
C ILE A 38 4.12 -10.56 -13.30
N ALA A 39 2.91 -10.49 -13.87
CA ALA A 39 2.10 -11.67 -14.16
C ALA A 39 2.35 -12.30 -15.53
N GLU A 40 2.67 -11.50 -16.55
CA GLU A 40 2.90 -11.95 -17.92
C GLU A 40 4.39 -12.03 -18.26
N ASP A 41 5.15 -10.98 -17.94
CA ASP A 41 6.56 -10.86 -18.30
C ASP A 41 7.52 -11.46 -17.25
N ASP A 42 6.98 -11.97 -16.13
CA ASP A 42 7.69 -12.60 -15.00
C ASP A 42 8.91 -11.78 -14.54
N ASN A 43 8.77 -10.45 -14.52
CA ASN A 43 9.87 -9.56 -14.22
C ASN A 43 10.03 -9.36 -12.70
N PRO A 44 11.10 -9.91 -12.08
CA PRO A 44 11.32 -9.79 -10.65
C PRO A 44 11.61 -8.34 -10.22
N ALA A 45 12.11 -7.48 -11.11
CA ALA A 45 12.38 -6.08 -10.78
C ALA A 45 11.08 -5.31 -10.49
N ALA A 46 10.01 -5.56 -11.26
CA ALA A 46 8.70 -4.98 -10.99
C ALA A 46 8.14 -5.46 -9.64
N GLY A 47 8.31 -6.74 -9.33
CA GLY A 47 7.95 -7.29 -8.01
C GLY A 47 8.69 -6.62 -6.85
N ILE A 48 10.00 -6.37 -6.99
CA ILE A 48 10.80 -5.66 -5.98
C ILE A 48 10.32 -4.21 -5.81
N VAL A 49 9.97 -3.51 -6.90
CA VAL A 49 9.42 -2.15 -6.85
C VAL A 49 8.10 -2.11 -6.08
N VAL A 50 7.18 -3.05 -6.38
CA VAL A 50 5.90 -3.16 -5.67
C VAL A 50 6.12 -3.46 -4.18
N ALA A 51 7.04 -4.37 -3.85
CA ALA A 51 7.39 -4.68 -2.46
C ALA A 51 7.93 -3.44 -1.72
N GLY A 52 8.88 -2.71 -2.33
CA GLY A 52 9.45 -1.49 -1.75
C GLY A 52 8.40 -0.39 -1.55
N MET A 53 7.49 -0.23 -2.50
CA MET A 53 6.38 0.72 -2.39
C MET A 53 5.42 0.36 -1.25
N MET A 54 5.07 -0.91 -1.10
CA MET A 54 4.22 -1.38 0.00
C MET A 54 4.83 -1.09 1.37
N VAL A 55 6.15 -1.30 1.51
CA VAL A 55 6.89 -0.97 2.73
C VAL A 55 6.87 0.54 2.98
N ALA A 56 7.16 1.36 1.97
CA ALA A 56 7.16 2.82 2.10
C ALA A 56 5.77 3.37 2.48
N LEU A 57 4.71 2.89 1.83
CA LEU A 57 3.33 3.26 2.16
C LEU A 57 2.95 2.81 3.58
N GLY A 58 3.34 1.61 3.99
CA GLY A 58 3.14 1.12 5.34
C GLY A 58 3.79 2.03 6.40
N ILE A 59 5.01 2.50 6.15
CA ILE A 59 5.72 3.43 7.05
C ILE A 59 5.01 4.78 7.10
N ILE A 60 4.59 5.34 5.97
CA ILE A 60 3.87 6.62 5.91
C ILE A 60 2.55 6.52 6.67
N VAL A 61 1.80 5.44 6.47
CA VAL A 61 0.53 5.20 7.17
C VAL A 61 0.76 5.03 8.67
N ALA A 62 1.79 4.27 9.08
CA ALA A 62 2.14 4.11 10.48
C ALA A 62 2.47 5.47 11.12
N ALA A 63 3.25 6.32 10.44
CA ALA A 63 3.60 7.66 10.92
C ALA A 63 2.42 8.65 10.93
N ALA A 64 1.43 8.46 10.06
CA ALA A 64 0.25 9.32 10.00
C ALA A 64 -0.80 8.99 11.07
N ILE A 65 -0.82 7.75 11.57
CA ILE A 65 -1.81 7.23 12.52
C ILE A 65 -1.24 7.15 13.96
N SER A 66 0.09 7.11 14.10
CA SER A 66 0.80 7.06 15.39
C SER A 66 0.60 8.28 16.28
#